data_AF-A0A1Q5HE46-F1
#
_entry.id   AF-A0A1Q5HE46-F1
#
_cell.length_a   1.000
_cell.length_b   1.000
_cell.length_c   1.000
_cell.angle_alpha   90.00
_cell.angle_beta   90.00
_cell.angle_gamma   90.00
#
_symmetry.space_group_name_H-M   'P 1'
#
loop_
_entity.id
_entity.type
_entity.pdbx_description
1 polymer ?
#
loop_
_entity_poly.entity_id
_entity_poly.type
_entity_poly.pdbx_seq_one_letter_code
_entity_poly.pdbx_strand_id
1 'polypeptide(L)'
;MTWQGPAEVAGTAVRLHAGGRWEPVDGRYHWAGRVEPEPRLVRLLRSGRRDVEVRIGERVTRARLTEVDPWGGVRITGVGTPPWPPEEE
;
A
#
# COMPACT_ATOMS: atom_id res chain seq x y z
N MET A 1 -8.51 -11.52 -1.58
CA MET A 1 -7.17 -11.44 -0.97
C MET A 1 -7.02 -10.10 -0.26
N THR A 2 -7.02 -10.14 1.06
CA THR A 2 -6.76 -8.97 1.91
C THR A 2 -5.47 -9.15 2.71
N TRP A 3 -4.99 -8.05 3.28
CA TRP A 3 -3.84 -8.02 4.18
C TRP A 3 -4.12 -7.05 5.32
N GLN A 4 -3.80 -7.49 6.54
CA GLN A 4 -3.78 -6.63 7.71
C GLN A 4 -2.58 -7.01 8.56
N GLY A 5 -1.55 -6.17 8.55
CA GLY A 5 -0.32 -6.54 9.21
C GLY A 5 0.84 -5.58 9.00
N PRO A 6 2.03 -5.95 9.51
CA PRO A 6 3.23 -5.17 9.32
C PRO A 6 3.62 -5.12 7.84
N ALA A 7 4.15 -3.97 7.41
CA ALA A 7 4.73 -3.75 6.11
C ALA A 7 5.87 -2.73 6.22
N GLU A 8 6.68 -2.61 5.19
CA GLU A 8 7.62 -1.50 5.04
C GLU A 8 7.25 -0.70 3.79
N VAL A 9 7.13 0.61 3.94
CA VAL A 9 6.84 1.54 2.83
C VAL A 9 7.94 2.57 2.76
N ALA A 10 8.65 2.62 1.63
CA ALA A 10 9.80 3.51 1.43
C ALA A 10 10.84 3.47 2.58
N GLY A 11 11.14 2.26 3.09
CA GLY A 11 12.08 2.07 4.20
C GLY A 11 11.52 2.41 5.59
N THR A 12 10.21 2.65 5.72
CA THR A 12 9.55 2.92 7.01
C THR A 12 8.65 1.75 7.39
N ALA A 13 8.87 1.18 8.57
CA ALA A 13 8.00 0.13 9.12
C ALA A 13 6.64 0.71 9.51
N VAL A 14 5.56 0.07 9.08
CA VAL A 14 4.19 0.54 9.25
C VAL A 14 3.20 -0.62 9.44
N ARG A 15 1.97 -0.30 9.85
CA ARG A 15 0.83 -1.21 9.68
C ARG A 15 0.01 -0.85 8.44
N LEU A 16 -0.22 -1.85 7.61
CA LEU A 16 -0.97 -1.74 6.37
C LEU A 16 -2.24 -2.60 6.44
N HIS A 17 -3.37 -1.99 6.12
CA HIS A 17 -4.63 -2.66 5.82
C HIS A 17 -4.89 -2.50 4.33
N ALA A 18 -4.92 -3.59 3.58
CA ALA A 18 -5.04 -3.56 2.13
C ALA A 18 -5.92 -4.69 1.61
N GLY A 19 -6.47 -4.46 0.43
CA GLY A 19 -7.23 -5.46 -0.32
C GLY A 19 -7.13 -5.16 -1.81
N GLY A 20 -7.46 -6.15 -2.63
CA GLY A 20 -7.49 -5.96 -4.07
C GLY A 20 -8.58 -6.75 -4.75
N ARG A 21 -8.77 -6.43 -6.02
CA ARG A 21 -9.70 -7.10 -6.93
C ARG A 21 -9.15 -7.09 -8.35
N TRP A 22 -9.66 -8.01 -9.17
CA TRP A 22 -9.49 -7.92 -10.61
C TRP A 22 -10.35 -6.78 -11.17
N GLU A 23 -9.76 -5.93 -12.00
CA GLU A 23 -10.44 -4.86 -12.73
C GLU A 23 -10.68 -5.32 -14.17
N PRO A 24 -11.93 -5.61 -14.57
CA PRO A 24 -12.23 -6.14 -15.90
C PRO A 24 -12.00 -5.12 -17.02
N VAL A 25 -12.03 -3.82 -16.73
CA VAL A 25 -11.90 -2.77 -17.75
C VAL A 25 -10.51 -2.76 -18.38
N ASP A 26 -9.46 -2.94 -17.59
CA ASP A 26 -8.07 -2.93 -18.06
C ASP A 26 -7.39 -4.30 -17.96
N GLY A 27 -8.08 -5.30 -17.42
CA GLY A 27 -7.55 -6.65 -17.27
C GLY A 27 -6.37 -6.71 -16.31
N ARG A 28 -6.41 -5.94 -15.22
CA ARG A 28 -5.34 -5.91 -14.22
C ARG A 28 -5.88 -6.10 -12.81
N TYR A 29 -5.04 -6.67 -11.95
CA TYR A 29 -5.36 -6.71 -10.52
C TYR A 29 -5.05 -5.36 -9.88
N HIS A 30 -6.05 -4.72 -9.30
CA HIS A 30 -5.92 -3.43 -8.63
C HIS A 30 -6.04 -3.63 -7.14
N TRP A 31 -5.11 -3.06 -6.39
CA TRP A 31 -5.13 -3.13 -4.94
C TRP A 31 -4.94 -1.76 -4.32
N ALA A 32 -5.57 -1.58 -3.18
CA ALA A 32 -5.52 -0.35 -2.41
C ALA A 32 -5.43 -0.67 -0.93
N GLY A 33 -4.86 0.23 -0.18
CA GLY A 33 -4.75 0.11 1.25
C GLY A 33 -4.63 1.43 1.95
N ARG A 34 -4.64 1.33 3.27
CA ARG A 34 -4.47 2.41 4.20
C ARG A 34 -3.35 2.04 5.16
N VAL A 35 -2.40 2.95 5.29
CA VAL A 35 -1.36 2.89 6.31
C VAL A 35 -1.88 3.62 7.55
N GLU A 36 -1.70 3.03 8.74
CA GLU A 36 -1.94 3.72 10.02
C GLU A 36 -1.12 5.03 10.10
N PRO A 37 -1.50 5.99 10.97
CA PRO A 37 -0.84 7.30 11.00
C PRO A 37 0.69 7.21 11.18
N GLU A 38 1.43 7.60 10.14
CA GLU A 38 2.89 7.57 10.11
C GLU A 38 3.43 8.92 9.58
N PRO A 39 4.03 9.76 10.45
CA PRO A 39 4.49 11.10 10.08
C PRO A 39 5.47 11.14 8.90
N ARG A 40 6.32 10.13 8.72
CA ARG A 40 7.26 10.07 7.59
C ARG A 40 6.55 9.94 6.26
N LEU A 41 5.51 9.10 6.17
CA LEU A 41 4.73 8.93 4.96
C LEU A 41 3.94 10.19 4.61
N VAL A 42 3.39 10.87 5.62
CA VAL A 42 2.73 12.17 5.44
C VAL A 42 3.71 13.21 4.88
N ARG A 43 4.95 13.27 5.40
CA ARG A 43 5.99 14.17 4.88
C ARG A 43 6.40 13.82 3.44
N LEU A 44 6.56 12.55 3.12
CA LEU A 44 6.88 12.08 1.76
C LEU A 44 5.79 12.48 0.76
N LEU A 45 4.51 12.26 1.11
CA LEU A 45 3.41 12.65 0.25
C LEU A 45 3.32 14.18 0.08
N ARG A 46 3.52 14.95 1.17
CA ARG A 46 3.53 16.42 1.13
C ARG A 46 4.73 17.01 0.37
N SER A 47 5.86 16.29 0.29
CA SER A 47 7.00 16.70 -0.53
C SER A 47 6.84 16.37 -2.02
N GLY A 48 5.70 15.76 -2.40
CA GLY A 48 5.39 15.40 -3.78
C GLY A 48 5.90 14.01 -4.19
N ARG A 49 6.58 13.27 -3.30
CA ARG A 49 7.02 11.90 -3.58
C ARG A 49 5.86 10.94 -3.42
N ARG A 50 5.34 10.47 -4.54
CA ARG A 50 4.17 9.57 -4.59
C ARG A 50 4.54 8.12 -4.85
N ASP A 51 5.52 7.88 -5.73
CA ASP A 51 5.95 6.52 -6.06
C ASP A 51 6.87 5.95 -4.98
N VAL A 52 6.48 4.79 -4.45
CA VAL A 52 7.13 4.10 -3.34
C VAL A 52 7.19 2.61 -3.60
N GLU A 53 8.09 1.95 -2.89
CA GLU A 53 8.10 0.49 -2.79
C GLU A 53 7.40 0.07 -1.50
N VAL A 54 6.61 -1.00 -1.59
CA VAL A 54 5.95 -1.66 -0.47
C VAL A 54 6.53 -3.06 -0.34
N ARG A 55 6.99 -3.40 0.86
CA ARG A 55 7.56 -4.70 1.19
C ARG A 55 6.76 -5.37 2.30
N ILE A 56 6.45 -6.65 2.11
CA ILE A 56 5.89 -7.55 3.13
C ILE A 56 6.69 -8.85 3.07
N GLY A 57 7.44 -9.16 4.13
CA GLY A 57 8.43 -10.24 4.09
C GLY A 57 9.43 -10.01 2.95
N GLU A 58 9.61 -11.01 2.08
CA GLU A 58 10.53 -10.95 0.93
C GLU A 58 9.88 -10.36 -0.34
N ARG A 59 8.56 -10.12 -0.33
CA ARG A 59 7.82 -9.65 -1.50
C ARG A 59 7.84 -8.13 -1.55
N VAL A 60 8.19 -7.58 -2.71
CA VAL A 60 8.27 -6.13 -2.96
C VAL A 60 7.46 -5.79 -4.19
N THR A 61 6.72 -4.69 -4.14
CA THR A 61 6.02 -4.15 -5.31
C THR A 61 6.06 -2.62 -5.32
N ARG A 62 5.83 -2.04 -6.50
CA ARG A 62 5.70 -0.58 -6.66
C ARG A 62 4.27 -0.16 -6.36
N ALA A 63 4.14 0.97 -5.70
CA ALA A 63 2.87 1.54 -5.31
C ALA A 63 2.93 3.06 -5.31
N ARG A 64 1.77 3.68 -5.13
CA ARG A 64 1.61 5.12 -5.12
C ARG A 64 0.88 5.59 -3.86
N LEU A 65 1.48 6.54 -3.15
CA LEU A 65 0.83 7.32 -2.10
C LEU A 65 -0.13 8.32 -2.75
N THR A 66 -1.38 8.37 -2.28
CA THR A 66 -2.43 9.17 -2.92
C THR A 66 -2.93 10.32 -2.06
N GLU A 67 -3.32 10.07 -0.81
CA GLU A 67 -3.89 11.08 0.08
C GLU A 67 -3.58 10.78 1.55
N VAL A 68 -3.59 11.84 2.37
CA VAL A 68 -3.64 11.71 3.83
C VAL A 68 -5.10 11.78 4.23
N ASP A 69 -5.59 10.75 4.92
CA ASP A 69 -6.97 10.72 5.40
C ASP A 69 -7.17 11.63 6.63
N PRO A 70 -8.42 11.94 7.02
CA PRO A 70 -8.70 12.84 8.15
C PRO A 70 -8.14 12.41 9.51
N TRP A 71 -7.77 11.14 9.68
CA TRP A 71 -7.19 10.61 10.92
C TRP A 71 -5.66 10.50 10.85
N GLY A 72 -5.05 11.02 9.78
CA GLY A 72 -3.60 11.06 9.60
C GLY A 72 -2.98 9.82 8.95
N GLY A 73 -3.79 8.83 8.54
CA GLY A 73 -3.31 7.70 7.76
C GLY A 73 -3.01 8.11 6.32
N VAL A 74 -2.24 7.28 5.61
CA VAL A 74 -1.89 7.53 4.20
C VAL A 74 -2.47 6.42 3.33
N ARG A 75 -3.24 6.80 2.31
CA ARG A 75 -3.74 5.85 1.31
C ARG A 75 -2.64 5.50 0.32
N ILE A 76 -2.60 4.22 -0.03
CA ILE A 76 -1.65 3.63 -0.96
C ILE A 76 -2.39 2.78 -1.99
N THR A 77 -1.95 2.82 -3.24
CA THR A 77 -2.55 2.08 -4.34
C THR A 77 -1.48 1.40 -5.18
N GLY A 78 -1.80 0.27 -5.77
CA GLY A 78 -0.92 -0.40 -6.72
C GLY A 78 -1.68 -1.27 -7.71
N VAL A 79 -0.97 -1.68 -8.74
CA VAL A 79 -1.50 -2.46 -9.86
C VAL A 79 -0.60 -3.68 -10.07
N GLY A 80 -1.19 -4.81 -10.38
CA GLY A 80 -0.53 -6.11 -10.51
C GLY A 80 -0.47 -6.87 -9.19
N THR A 81 0.53 -7.73 -9.05
CA THR A 81 0.68 -8.63 -7.90
C THR A 81 0.91 -7.83 -6.61
N PRO A 82 0.06 -8.01 -5.59
CA PRO A 82 0.27 -7.38 -4.29
C PRO A 82 1.44 -8.03 -3.54
N PRO A 83 2.04 -7.34 -2.54
CA PRO A 83 3.17 -7.87 -1.78
C PRO A 83 2.77 -8.85 -0.67
N TRP A 84 1.49 -9.09 -0.39
CA TRP A 84 1.05 -10.07 0.62
C TRP A 84 0.83 -11.46 0.03
N PRO A 85 0.99 -12.53 0.83
CA PRO A 85 0.58 -13.87 0.41
C PRO A 85 -0.93 -13.94 0.14
N PRO A 86 -1.39 -14.88 -0.70
CA PRO A 86 -2.82 -15.20 -0.75
C PRO A 86 -3.32 -15.60 0.64
N GLU A 87 -4.58 -15.32 0.95
CA GLU A 87 -5.23 -15.94 2.11
C GLU A 87 -5.15 -17.46 1.92
N GLU A 88 -4.61 -18.18 2.91
CA GLU A 88 -4.74 -19.63 2.98
C GLU A 88 -6.23 -19.94 3.23
N GLU A 89 -6.82 -20.78 2.36
CA GLU A 89 -8.21 -21.25 2.48
C GLU A 89 -8.44 -22.11 3.73
#